data_AF-A0A1N7H660-F1
#
_entry.id   AF-A0A1N7H660-F1
#
_cell.length_a   1.000
_cell.length_b   1.000
_cell.length_c   1.000
_cell.angle_alpha   90.00
_cell.angle_beta   90.00
_cell.angle_gamma   90.00
#
_symmetry.space_group_name_H-M   'P 1'
#
loop_
_entity.id
_entity.type
_entity.pdbx_description
1 polymer ?
#
loop_
_entity_poly.entity_id
_entity_poly.type
_entity_poly.pdbx_seq_one_letter_code
_entity_poly.pdbx_strand_id
1 'polypeptide(L)'
;MNPTVPPPSAASGAGVSGPLDEPLRFGVYTGIGVDDPGSVRVPRAAELGLEPPRFCGQCGRRMIVQVRPDGWSARCSRHGSVDSADLGRR
;
A
#
# COMPACT_ATOMS: atom_id res chain seq x y z
N MET A 1 17.60 24.32 -1.42
CA MET A 1 18.30 23.02 -1.52
C MET A 1 17.22 21.95 -1.61
N ASN A 2 17.03 21.33 -2.78
CA ASN A 2 15.99 20.31 -2.96
C ASN A 2 16.55 18.96 -2.45
N PRO A 3 15.93 18.28 -1.47
CA PRO A 3 16.40 16.96 -1.07
C PRO A 3 16.30 16.03 -2.27
N THR A 4 17.45 15.51 -2.71
CA THR A 4 17.51 14.41 -3.68
C THR A 4 16.69 13.26 -3.13
N VAL A 5 15.49 13.06 -3.69
CA VAL A 5 14.69 11.88 -3.43
C VAL A 5 15.34 10.75 -4.24
N PRO A 6 15.79 9.65 -3.61
CA PRO A 6 16.41 8.55 -4.33
C PRO A 6 15.41 7.89 -5.30
N PRO A 7 15.86 7.32 -6.43
CA PRO A 7 15.00 6.54 -7.31
C PRO A 7 14.43 5.31 -6.56
N PRO A 8 13.18 4.88 -6.81
CA PRO A 8 12.68 3.63 -6.26
C PRO A 8 13.43 2.46 -6.92
N SER A 9 14.38 1.89 -6.21
CA SER A 9 15.01 0.62 -6.57
C SER A 9 15.43 -0.14 -5.33
N ALA A 10 14.53 -1.02 -4.90
CA ALA A 10 14.82 -2.42 -4.57
C ALA A 10 13.47 -3.08 -4.29
N ALA A 11 12.95 -3.74 -5.32
CA ALA A 11 11.97 -4.79 -5.14
C ALA A 11 12.56 -5.87 -4.19
N SER A 12 11.68 -6.43 -3.38
CA SER A 12 11.84 -7.75 -2.77
C SER A 12 12.92 -7.90 -1.70
N GLY A 13 12.60 -7.44 -0.48
CA GLY A 13 13.16 -8.07 0.72
C GLY A 13 12.66 -9.51 0.80
N ALA A 14 13.50 -10.45 0.38
CA ALA A 14 13.23 -11.89 0.38
C ALA A 14 12.76 -12.37 1.77
N GLY A 15 11.54 -12.91 1.83
CA GLY A 15 11.02 -13.67 2.98
C GLY A 15 9.77 -13.12 3.66
N VAL A 16 9.39 -11.85 3.43
CA VAL A 16 8.16 -11.27 4.00
C VAL A 16 7.13 -10.98 2.89
N SER A 17 5.90 -11.48 3.05
CA SER A 17 4.78 -11.14 2.16
C SER A 17 4.62 -9.63 2.11
N GLY A 18 4.51 -9.07 0.91
CA GLY A 18 4.36 -7.64 0.67
C GLY A 18 3.05 -7.11 1.26
N PRO A 19 2.95 -5.80 1.48
CA PRO A 19 1.81 -5.21 2.18
C PRO A 19 0.48 -5.33 1.41
N LEU A 20 0.51 -5.64 0.12
CA LEU A 20 -0.67 -5.83 -0.74
C LEU A 20 -0.71 -7.22 -1.40
N ASP A 21 0.15 -8.16 -1.01
CA ASP A 21 0.05 -9.52 -1.54
C ASP A 21 -1.24 -10.18 -1.04
N GLU A 22 -1.89 -10.95 -1.92
CA GLU A 22 -3.10 -11.71 -1.58
C GLU A 22 -2.77 -13.02 -0.85
N PRO A 23 -3.68 -13.52 0.02
CA PRO A 23 -4.92 -12.88 0.44
C PRO A 23 -4.71 -11.74 1.44
N LEU A 24 -5.50 -10.67 1.31
CA LEU A 24 -5.50 -9.56 2.26
C LEU A 24 -6.26 -9.97 3.53
N ARG A 25 -5.66 -9.71 4.69
CA ARG A 25 -6.24 -9.94 6.03
C ARG A 25 -6.95 -8.71 6.58
N PHE A 26 -6.58 -7.53 6.09
CA PHE A 26 -7.13 -6.24 6.49
C PHE A 26 -7.48 -5.39 5.26
N GLY A 27 -8.52 -4.58 5.35
CA GLY A 27 -8.88 -3.62 4.33
C GLY A 27 -7.80 -2.54 4.16
N VAL A 28 -7.30 -2.34 2.95
CA VAL A 28 -6.16 -1.44 2.66
C VAL A 28 -6.51 0.05 2.80
N TYR A 29 -7.81 0.38 2.85
CA TYR A 29 -8.33 1.74 3.03
C TYR A 29 -8.90 2.00 4.43
N THR A 30 -9.22 0.94 5.18
CA THR A 30 -9.86 1.03 6.50
C THR A 30 -8.95 0.58 7.65
N GLY A 31 -8.03 -0.34 7.39
CA GLY A 31 -7.22 -1.03 8.40
C GLY A 31 -7.99 -2.05 9.24
N ILE A 32 -9.26 -2.31 8.91
CA ILE A 32 -10.14 -3.24 9.63
C ILE A 32 -9.96 -4.65 9.08
N GLY A 33 -10.00 -5.67 9.93
CA GLY A 33 -9.88 -7.08 9.52
C GLY A 33 -11.01 -7.48 8.57
N VAL A 34 -10.72 -8.27 7.53
CA VAL A 34 -11.69 -8.61 6.47
C VAL A 34 -12.90 -9.40 6.96
N ASP A 35 -12.81 -10.05 8.12
CA ASP A 35 -13.92 -10.76 8.77
C ASP A 35 -14.92 -9.80 9.45
N ASP A 36 -14.51 -8.56 9.72
CA ASP A 36 -15.34 -7.57 10.38
C ASP A 36 -16.22 -6.84 9.35
N PRO A 37 -17.53 -6.65 9.62
CA PRO A 37 -18.45 -5.97 8.70
C PRO A 37 -18.07 -4.51 8.42
N GLY A 38 -17.26 -3.87 9.27
CA GLY A 38 -16.73 -2.53 9.04
C GLY A 38 -15.66 -2.45 7.95
N SER A 39 -15.12 -3.60 7.48
CA SER A 39 -14.06 -3.65 6.47
C SER A 39 -14.49 -3.23 5.07
N VAL A 40 -15.79 -3.31 4.76
CA VAL A 40 -16.37 -3.05 3.43
C VAL A 40 -16.36 -1.57 3.04
N ARG A 41 -16.03 -0.67 3.98
CA ARG A 41 -16.06 0.77 3.73
C ARG A 41 -14.87 1.23 2.87
N VAL A 42 -15.05 1.20 1.55
CA VAL A 42 -14.08 1.75 0.59
C VAL A 42 -14.46 3.20 0.24
N PRO A 43 -13.55 4.19 0.33
CA PRO A 43 -13.81 5.55 -0.13
C PRO A 43 -14.06 5.62 -1.63
N ARG A 44 -14.94 6.52 -2.10
CA ARG A 44 -15.25 6.63 -3.54
C ARG A 44 -14.02 6.90 -4.41
N ALA A 45 -13.06 7.69 -3.92
CA ALA A 45 -11.80 7.95 -4.62
C ALA A 45 -10.96 6.67 -4.79
N ALA A 46 -10.99 5.76 -3.81
CA ALA A 46 -10.33 4.46 -3.89
C ALA A 46 -11.00 3.52 -4.89
N GLU A 47 -12.34 3.53 -4.96
CA GLU A 47 -13.07 2.77 -5.99
C GLU A 47 -12.71 3.21 -7.41
N LEU A 48 -12.35 4.48 -7.58
CA LEU A 48 -11.89 5.05 -8.84
C LEU A 48 -10.38 4.86 -9.08
N GLY A 49 -9.67 4.16 -8.18
CA GLY A 49 -8.22 3.94 -8.28
C GLY A 49 -7.37 5.20 -8.04
N LEU A 50 -7.97 6.29 -7.57
CA LEU A 50 -7.30 7.59 -7.38
C LEU A 50 -6.66 7.73 -6.00
N GLU A 51 -7.01 6.84 -5.06
CA GLU A 51 -6.53 6.90 -3.70
C GLU A 51 -5.51 5.78 -3.41
N PRO A 52 -4.28 6.14 -2.96
CA PRO A 52 -3.30 5.14 -2.57
C PRO A 52 -3.75 4.39 -1.30
N PRO A 53 -3.35 3.11 -1.16
CA PRO A 53 -3.64 2.32 0.02
C PRO A 53 -2.95 2.91 1.25
N ARG A 54 -3.69 3.08 2.34
CA ARG A 54 -3.21 3.71 3.58
C ARG A 54 -2.82 2.71 4.66
N PHE A 55 -3.30 1.48 4.54
CA PHE A 55 -3.08 0.42 5.52
C PHE A 55 -2.50 -0.83 4.86
N CYS A 56 -1.62 -1.52 5.58
CA CYS A 56 -1.07 -2.78 5.14
C CYS A 56 -2.13 -3.88 5.19
N GLY A 57 -2.37 -4.56 4.07
CA GLY A 57 -3.32 -5.66 3.98
C GLY A 57 -2.94 -6.90 4.79
N GLN A 58 -1.67 -7.03 5.21
CA GLN A 58 -1.20 -8.15 6.00
C GLN A 58 -1.32 -7.94 7.52
N CYS A 59 -1.25 -6.70 8.03
CA CYS A 59 -1.27 -6.44 9.47
C CYS A 59 -2.09 -5.24 9.95
N GLY A 60 -2.80 -4.55 9.05
CA GLY A 60 -3.67 -3.42 9.40
C GLY A 60 -2.94 -2.15 9.86
N ARG A 61 -1.60 -2.11 9.87
CA ARG A 61 -0.84 -0.92 10.25
C ARG A 61 -0.95 0.16 9.18
N ARG A 62 -1.06 1.43 9.61
CA ARG A 62 -0.93 2.58 8.72
C ARG A 62 0.45 2.57 8.07
N MET A 63 0.47 2.77 6.76
CA MET A 63 1.67 2.89 5.95
C MET A 63 2.05 4.36 5.82
N ILE A 64 3.34 4.62 5.55
CA ILE A 64 3.78 5.93 5.07
C ILE A 64 3.55 5.95 3.57
N VAL A 65 2.74 6.90 3.10
CA VAL A 65 2.38 7.06 1.69
C VAL A 65 3.03 8.31 1.14
N GLN A 66 3.73 8.16 0.02
CA GLN A 66 4.27 9.27 -0.76
C GLN A 66 3.55 9.31 -2.12
N VAL A 67 2.83 10.40 -2.37
CA VAL A 67 2.21 10.67 -3.68
C VAL A 67 3.19 11.46 -4.54
N ARG A 68 3.29 11.07 -5.82
CA ARG A 68 4.08 11.70 -6.86
C ARG A 68 3.17 11.97 -8.09
N PRO A 69 3.55 12.86 -9.02
CA PRO A 69 2.78 13.07 -10.24
C PRO A 69 2.63 11.80 -11.10
N ASP A 70 3.64 10.93 -11.07
CA ASP A 70 3.69 9.66 -11.82
C ASP A 70 3.06 8.47 -11.10
N GLY A 71 2.62 8.62 -9.85
CA GLY A 71 2.07 7.51 -9.07
C GLY A 71 2.27 7.67 -7.57
N TRP A 72 2.42 6.55 -6.86
CA TRP A 72 2.61 6.56 -5.41
C TRP A 72 3.47 5.40 -4.94
N SER A 73 4.11 5.58 -3.79
CA SER A 73 4.71 4.50 -3.01
C SER A 73 4.11 4.46 -1.61
N ALA A 74 3.97 3.26 -1.06
CA ALA A 74 3.49 3.05 0.30
C ALA A 74 4.39 2.04 1.03
N ARG A 75 4.78 2.37 2.27
CA ARG A 75 5.68 1.54 3.08
C ARG A 75 5.06 1.13 4.40
N CYS A 76 5.01 -0.17 4.62
CA CYS A 76 4.77 -0.79 5.92
C CYS A 76 6.11 -1.03 6.63
N SER A 77 6.16 -0.77 7.94
CA SER A 77 7.36 -1.04 8.74
C SER A 77 7.68 -2.54 8.91
N ARG A 78 6.70 -3.43 8.70
CA ARG A 78 6.86 -4.88 8.85
C ARG A 78 6.91 -5.64 7.53
N HIS A 79 6.07 -5.26 6.57
CA HIS A 79 5.86 -6.03 5.32
C HIS A 79 6.56 -5.41 4.11
N GLY A 80 7.30 -4.33 4.29
CA GLY A 80 8.05 -3.67 3.22
C GLY A 80 7.22 -2.63 2.46
N SER A 81 7.62 -2.37 1.22
CA SER A 81 7.08 -1.28 0.39
C SER A 81 6.40 -1.82 -0.86
N VAL A 82 5.48 -1.02 -1.40
CA VAL A 82 4.82 -1.20 -2.69
C VAL A 82 4.85 0.12 -3.46
N ASP A 83 4.96 0.04 -4.78
CA ASP A 83 4.89 1.20 -5.67
C ASP A 83 3.84 0.92 -6.76
N SER A 84 3.09 1.95 -7.14
CA SER A 84 2.08 1.85 -8.20
C SER A 84 2.67 1.38 -9.53
N ALA A 85 3.94 1.71 -9.81
CA ALA A 85 4.63 1.30 -11.03
C ALA A 85 4.85 -0.22 -11.11
N ASP A 86 4.92 -0.92 -9.97
CA ASP A 86 5.06 -2.38 -9.91
C ASP A 86 3.70 -3.08 -10.01
N LEU A 87 2.65 -2.48 -9.43
CA LEU A 87 1.27 -3.00 -9.49
C LEU A 87 0.71 -3.01 -10.92
N GLY A 88 1.01 -2.00 -11.73
CA GLY A 88 0.55 -1.96 -13.13
C GLY A 88 1.27 -2.93 -14.07
N ARG A 89 2.28 -3.66 -13.60
CA ARG A 89 3.09 -4.61 -14.40
C ARG A 89 2.78 -6.08 -14.11
N ARG A 90 1.98 -6.38 -13.10
CA ARG A 90 1.49 -7.73 -12.77
C ARG A 90 0.14 -7.97 -13.46
#